data_AF-A0A382D148-F1
#
_entry.id   AF-A0A382D148-F1
#
_cell.length_a   1.000
_cell.length_b   1.000
_cell.length_c   1.000
_cell.angle_alpha   90.00
_cell.angle_beta   90.00
_cell.angle_gamma   90.00
#
_symmetry.space_group_name_H-M   'P 1'
#
loop_
_entity.id
_entity.type
_entity.pdbx_description
1 polymer ?
#
loop_
_entity_poly.entity_id
_entity_poly.type
_entity_poly.pdbx_seq_one_letter_code
_entity_poly.pdbx_strand_id
1 'polypeptide(L)'
;MAKVFPIQTNFTAGQLSPRLHGRVDINKYNNGLKTQKNAYSLPHGGVVRRGGFRYIAGVKTNSKKVRLVRFEFSVTQAYIIEFGDEYVRFYKDNGQIQSGGSAVEVATPYLEAELFDLYFAQSADTLYIAHPNHA
;
A
#
# COMPACT_ATOMS: atom_id res chain seq x y z
N MET A 1 41.86 11.08 25.20
CA MET A 1 40.54 10.50 25.53
C MET A 1 40.42 9.17 24.79
N ALA A 2 40.14 8.06 25.48
CA ALA A 2 40.00 6.76 24.82
C ALA A 2 38.71 6.73 24.00
N LYS A 3 38.77 6.25 22.76
CA LYS A 3 37.62 6.16 21.87
C LYS A 3 36.78 4.93 22.26
N VAL A 4 35.54 5.15 22.69
CA VAL A 4 34.60 4.07 23.04
C VAL A 4 33.63 3.85 21.88
N PHE A 5 33.46 2.60 21.46
CA PHE A 5 32.46 2.19 20.48
C PHE A 5 31.43 1.29 21.16
N PRO A 6 30.23 1.81 21.52
CA PRO A 6 29.19 0.98 22.11
C PRO A 6 28.71 -0.08 21.09
N ILE A 7 28.56 -1.32 21.55
CA ILE A 7 28.08 -2.42 20.72
C ILE A 7 26.56 -2.27 20.57
N GLN A 8 26.12 -2.10 19.32
CA GLN A 8 24.70 -2.11 18.96
C GLN A 8 24.25 -3.56 18.75
N THR A 9 23.49 -4.10 19.70
CA THR A 9 23.17 -5.54 19.70
C THR A 9 21.94 -5.90 18.86
N ASN A 10 21.00 -4.97 18.69
CA ASN A 10 19.77 -5.21 17.95
C ASN A 10 19.07 -3.91 17.50
N PHE A 11 18.03 -4.06 16.66
CA PHE A 11 17.22 -2.97 16.10
C PHE A 11 15.72 -3.20 16.29
N THR A 12 15.32 -3.92 17.35
CA THR A 12 13.92 -4.34 17.54
C THR A 12 12.95 -3.18 17.76
N ALA A 13 13.43 -1.99 18.16
CA ALA A 13 12.56 -0.82 18.36
C ALA A 13 12.19 -0.09 17.05
N GLY A 14 12.80 -0.47 15.92
CA GLY A 14 12.52 0.11 14.61
C GLY A 14 12.84 1.60 14.53
N GLN A 15 12.24 2.31 13.57
CA GLN A 15 12.44 3.74 13.44
C GLN A 15 11.78 4.51 14.59
N LEU A 16 12.59 5.29 15.30
CA LEU A 16 12.09 6.17 16.36
C LEU A 16 11.52 7.46 15.77
N SER A 17 10.50 7.99 16.45
CA SER A 17 9.96 9.31 16.13
C SER A 17 11.05 10.38 16.26
N PRO A 18 11.08 11.40 15.38
CA PRO A 18 12.01 12.52 15.52
C PRO A 18 11.99 13.22 16.88
N ARG A 19 10.85 13.17 17.59
CA ARG A 19 10.69 13.72 18.95
C ARG A 19 11.45 12.94 20.02
N LEU A 20 11.86 11.71 19.74
CA LEU A 20 12.60 10.83 20.64
C LEU A 20 14.12 10.90 20.40
N HIS A 21 14.57 11.74 19.47
CA HIS A 21 16.00 11.98 19.27
C HIS A 21 16.63 12.52 20.56
N GLY A 22 17.75 11.94 20.99
CA GLY A 22 18.44 12.32 22.22
C GLY A 22 17.81 11.81 23.53
N ARG A 23 16.68 11.09 23.49
CA ARG A 23 16.07 10.47 24.68
C ARG A 23 16.76 9.16 25.07
N VAL A 24 18.04 9.28 25.44
CA VAL A 24 18.91 8.17 25.83
C VAL A 24 18.41 7.41 27.08
N ASP A 25 17.53 8.04 27.85
CA ASP A 25 16.88 7.49 29.03
C ASP A 25 15.82 6.42 28.71
N ILE A 26 15.28 6.43 27.49
CA ILE A 26 14.26 5.46 27.08
C ILE A 26 14.95 4.17 26.68
N ASN A 27 14.51 3.03 27.25
CA ASN A 27 15.06 1.71 26.94
C ASN A 27 15.11 1.39 25.43
N LYS A 28 14.13 1.91 24.67
CA LYS A 28 14.02 1.75 23.22
C LYS A 28 15.04 2.58 22.40
N TYR A 29 15.71 3.55 23.01
CA TYR A 29 16.66 4.42 22.31
C TYR A 29 17.86 3.63 21.80
N ASN A 30 18.39 2.77 22.67
CA ASN A 30 19.59 1.98 22.40
C ASN A 30 19.36 0.84 21.40
N ASN A 31 18.12 0.53 21.01
CA ASN A 31 17.82 -0.45 19.96
C ASN A 31 16.90 0.10 18.86
N GLY A 32 16.84 1.42 18.75
CA GLY A 32 16.08 2.12 17.72
C GLY A 32 16.95 2.59 16.57
N LEU A 33 16.30 2.96 15.48
CA LEU A 33 16.91 3.53 14.28
C LEU A 33 16.42 4.96 14.11
N LYS A 34 17.31 5.86 13.66
CA LYS A 34 16.90 7.21 13.24
C LYS A 34 16.06 7.17 11.96
N THR A 35 16.41 6.29 11.03
CA THR A 35 15.77 6.15 9.72
C THR A 35 15.70 4.68 9.34
N GLN A 36 14.51 4.21 8.95
CA GLN A 36 14.31 2.88 8.41
C GLN A 36 13.45 2.99 7.15
N LYS A 37 14.02 2.69 5.99
CA LYS A 37 13.31 2.76 4.70
C LYS A 37 13.32 1.40 4.04
N ASN A 38 12.16 0.95 3.54
CA ASN A 38 12.01 -0.31 2.81
C ASN A 38 12.62 -1.53 3.53
N ALA A 39 12.51 -1.57 4.86
CA ALA A 39 13.01 -2.64 5.71
C ALA A 39 12.11 -2.84 6.92
N TYR A 40 12.10 -4.04 7.49
CA TYR A 40 11.42 -4.33 8.76
C TYR A 40 12.41 -4.94 9.76
N SER A 41 12.22 -4.59 11.04
CA SER A 41 13.02 -5.14 12.14
C SER A 41 12.49 -6.52 12.50
N LEU A 42 13.39 -7.49 12.62
CA LEU A 42 13.06 -8.82 13.09
C LEU A 42 12.93 -8.82 14.62
N PRO A 43 12.04 -9.63 15.20
CA PRO A 43 11.97 -9.82 16.65
C PRO A 43 13.30 -10.28 17.27
N HIS A 44 14.11 -11.03 16.50
CA HIS A 44 15.44 -11.52 16.89
C HIS A 44 16.55 -10.46 16.83
N GLY A 45 16.24 -9.23 16.42
CA GLY A 45 17.14 -8.09 16.49
C GLY A 45 17.80 -7.64 15.19
N GLY A 46 17.80 -8.48 14.17
CA GLY A 46 18.25 -8.11 12.82
C GLY A 46 17.28 -7.16 12.11
N VAL A 47 17.73 -6.61 10.98
CA VAL A 47 16.89 -5.84 10.05
C VAL A 47 16.98 -6.51 8.69
N VAL A 48 15.84 -6.70 8.05
CA VAL A 48 15.78 -7.28 6.71
C VAL A 48 15.07 -6.34 5.75
N ARG A 49 15.46 -6.38 4.48
CA ARG A 49 14.80 -5.60 3.44
C ARG A 49 13.37 -6.09 3.25
N ARG A 50 12.45 -5.16 2.97
CA ARG A 50 11.08 -5.48 2.58
C ARG A 50 11.11 -6.27 1.28
N GLY A 51 10.24 -7.27 1.17
CA GLY A 51 10.03 -7.98 -0.09
C GLY A 51 9.74 -7.00 -1.23
N GLY A 52 10.23 -7.33 -2.42
CA GLY A 52 9.93 -6.57 -3.63
C GLY A 52 8.44 -6.59 -3.97
N PHE A 53 8.05 -5.77 -4.94
CA PHE A 53 6.71 -5.85 -5.51
C PHE A 53 6.70 -6.85 -6.67
N ARG A 54 5.63 -7.64 -6.77
CA ARG A 54 5.36 -8.45 -7.95
C ARG A 54 4.68 -7.58 -9.00
N TYR A 55 5.16 -7.63 -10.24
CA TYR A 55 4.46 -7.05 -11.37
C TYR A 55 3.25 -7.93 -11.72
N ILE A 56 2.07 -7.30 -11.84
CA ILE A 56 0.81 -7.99 -12.16
C ILE A 56 0.41 -7.67 -13.60
N ALA A 57 0.18 -6.38 -13.90
CA ALA A 57 -0.15 -5.89 -15.23
C ALA A 57 0.14 -4.39 -15.32
N GLY A 58 0.19 -3.88 -16.56
CA GLY A 58 0.07 -2.46 -16.84
C GLY A 58 -1.40 -2.03 -16.81
N VAL A 59 -1.63 -0.75 -16.58
CA VAL A 59 -2.97 -0.15 -16.69
C VAL A 59 -3.38 -0.10 -18.17
N LYS A 60 -4.66 0.17 -18.46
CA LYS A 60 -5.15 0.22 -19.86
C LYS A 60 -4.32 1.14 -20.75
N THR A 61 -3.94 2.30 -20.22
CA THR A 61 -3.13 3.29 -20.89
C THR A 61 -2.08 3.80 -19.93
N ASN A 62 -0.82 3.36 -20.08
CA ASN A 62 0.26 3.62 -19.13
C ASN A 62 0.60 5.12 -18.92
N SER A 63 0.11 6.01 -19.78
CA SER A 63 0.25 7.46 -19.62
C SER A 63 -0.83 8.10 -18.73
N LYS A 64 -1.92 7.38 -18.43
CA LYS A 64 -3.02 7.87 -17.59
C LYS A 64 -2.88 7.42 -16.16
N LYS A 65 -3.37 8.22 -15.24
CA LYS A 65 -3.49 7.88 -13.82
C LYS A 65 -4.65 6.92 -13.59
N VAL A 66 -4.47 6.06 -12.58
CA VAL A 66 -5.52 5.17 -12.08
C VAL A 66 -5.53 5.22 -10.56
N ARG A 67 -6.66 4.83 -9.95
CA ARG A 67 -6.79 4.64 -8.51
C ARG A 67 -7.15 3.20 -8.21
N LEU A 68 -6.36 2.57 -7.34
CA LEU A 68 -6.64 1.22 -6.84
C LEU A 68 -7.48 1.31 -5.57
N VAL A 69 -8.56 0.55 -5.53
CA VAL A 69 -9.49 0.47 -4.40
C VAL A 69 -9.64 -0.99 -4.01
N ARG A 70 -9.56 -1.27 -2.72
CA ARG A 70 -9.80 -2.63 -2.19
C ARG A 70 -11.30 -2.87 -2.06
N PHE A 71 -11.73 -4.06 -2.44
CA PHE A 71 -13.05 -4.59 -2.15
C PHE A 71 -12.88 -5.95 -1.49
N GLU A 72 -13.35 -6.09 -0.26
CA GLU A 72 -13.15 -7.31 0.53
C GLU A 72 -14.48 -7.73 1.15
N PHE A 73 -15.13 -8.71 0.55
CA PHE A 73 -16.32 -9.35 1.12
C PHE A 73 -15.93 -10.43 2.12
N SER A 74 -14.88 -11.19 1.82
CA SER A 74 -14.32 -12.23 2.68
C SER A 74 -12.84 -12.50 2.33
N VAL A 75 -12.18 -13.34 3.12
CA VAL A 75 -10.81 -13.81 2.84
C VAL A 75 -10.69 -14.56 1.50
N THR A 76 -11.78 -15.10 0.96
CA THR A 76 -11.80 -15.80 -0.34
C THR A 76 -12.28 -14.90 -1.48
N GLN A 77 -13.06 -13.87 -1.16
CA GLN A 77 -13.61 -12.89 -2.10
C GLN A 77 -13.06 -11.50 -1.79
N ALA A 78 -11.76 -11.35 -2.06
CA ALA A 78 -11.04 -10.10 -2.00
C ALA A 78 -10.52 -9.71 -3.39
N TYR A 79 -10.80 -8.48 -3.79
CA TYR A 79 -10.48 -7.93 -5.09
C TYR A 79 -9.75 -6.59 -4.94
N ILE A 80 -8.86 -6.32 -5.87
CA ILE A 80 -8.39 -4.95 -6.14
C ILE A 80 -9.12 -4.48 -7.39
N ILE A 81 -9.72 -3.30 -7.27
CA ILE A 81 -10.48 -2.63 -8.31
C ILE A 81 -9.64 -1.46 -8.81
N GLU A 82 -9.30 -1.45 -10.09
CA GLU A 82 -8.62 -0.36 -10.78
C GLU A 82 -9.66 0.56 -11.38
N PHE A 83 -9.77 1.78 -10.86
CA PHE A 83 -10.52 2.86 -11.47
C PHE A 83 -9.59 3.65 -12.39
N GLY A 84 -9.91 3.69 -13.67
CA GLY A 84 -9.23 4.48 -14.68
C GLY A 84 -10.20 5.42 -15.40
N ASP A 85 -9.69 6.11 -16.41
CA ASP A 85 -10.48 7.06 -17.20
C ASP A 85 -11.62 6.38 -17.95
N GLU A 86 -12.84 6.54 -17.45
CA GLU A 86 -14.09 5.97 -17.95
C GLU A 86 -14.18 4.44 -17.89
N TYR A 87 -13.33 3.77 -17.08
CA TYR A 87 -13.38 2.33 -16.93
C TYR A 87 -12.99 1.83 -15.53
N VAL A 88 -13.41 0.61 -15.24
CA VAL A 88 -12.98 -0.18 -14.09
C VAL A 88 -12.49 -1.56 -14.51
N ARG A 89 -11.40 -2.03 -13.90
CA ARG A 89 -10.86 -3.40 -14.07
C ARG A 89 -10.66 -4.09 -12.73
N PHE A 90 -10.63 -5.42 -12.75
CA PHE A 90 -10.62 -6.24 -11.54
C PHE A 90 -9.38 -7.13 -11.46
N TYR A 91 -8.86 -7.29 -10.25
CA TYR A 91 -7.70 -8.11 -9.95
C TYR A 91 -8.00 -9.01 -8.76
N LYS A 92 -7.59 -10.26 -8.86
CA LYS A 92 -7.71 -11.28 -7.81
C LYS A 92 -6.59 -12.31 -7.94
N ASP A 93 -6.21 -12.94 -6.83
CA ASP A 93 -5.23 -14.04 -6.80
C ASP A 93 -3.89 -13.75 -7.49
N ASN A 94 -3.39 -12.50 -7.38
CA ASN A 94 -2.18 -12.01 -8.05
C ASN A 94 -2.26 -11.96 -9.59
N GLY A 95 -3.46 -11.82 -10.15
CA GLY A 95 -3.68 -11.67 -11.59
C GLY A 95 -4.76 -10.64 -11.92
N GLN A 96 -4.74 -10.16 -13.17
CA GLN A 96 -5.87 -9.42 -13.75
C GLN A 96 -6.94 -10.42 -14.17
N ILE A 97 -8.20 -10.13 -13.86
CA ILE A 97 -9.32 -10.97 -14.28
C ILE A 97 -9.55 -10.74 -15.77
N GLN A 98 -9.63 -11.84 -16.54
CA GLN A 98 -9.80 -11.82 -17.98
C GLN A 98 -10.95 -12.71 -18.43
N SER A 99 -11.59 -12.34 -19.53
CA SER A 99 -12.58 -13.14 -20.25
C SER A 99 -12.21 -13.15 -21.73
N GLY A 100 -12.04 -14.34 -22.31
CA GLY A 100 -11.64 -14.47 -23.73
C GLY A 100 -10.29 -13.84 -24.09
N GLY A 101 -9.37 -13.71 -23.12
CA GLY A 101 -8.04 -13.10 -23.34
C GLY A 101 -8.00 -11.57 -23.17
N SER A 102 -9.14 -10.94 -22.89
CA SER A 102 -9.23 -9.50 -22.61
C SER A 102 -9.53 -9.25 -21.14
N ALA A 103 -8.99 -8.17 -20.58
CA ALA A 103 -9.30 -7.73 -19.22
C ALA A 103 -10.81 -7.54 -19.04
N VAL A 104 -11.37 -8.07 -17.96
CA VAL A 104 -12.76 -7.77 -17.60
C VAL A 104 -12.84 -6.30 -17.23
N GLU A 105 -13.67 -5.59 -17.98
CA GLU A 105 -13.78 -4.14 -17.90
C GLU A 105 -15.25 -3.73 -17.82
N VAL A 106 -15.53 -2.77 -16.96
CA VAL A 106 -16.84 -2.13 -16.82
C VAL A 106 -16.67 -0.65 -17.12
N ALA A 107 -17.48 -0.12 -18.03
CA ALA A 107 -17.48 1.31 -18.33
C ALA A 107 -18.02 2.10 -17.12
N THR A 108 -17.39 3.24 -16.82
CA THR A 108 -17.82 4.16 -15.76
C THR A 108 -17.86 5.58 -16.27
N PRO A 109 -18.66 6.49 -15.67
CA PRO A 109 -18.72 7.88 -16.11
C PRO A 109 -17.55 8.75 -15.60
N TYR A 110 -16.68 8.23 -14.74
CA TYR A 110 -15.66 9.01 -14.06
C TYR A 110 -14.42 9.24 -14.92
N LEU A 111 -13.99 10.51 -15.00
CA LEU A 111 -12.81 10.92 -15.75
C LEU A 111 -11.52 10.72 -14.94
N GLU A 112 -10.38 10.69 -15.62
CA GLU A 112 -9.04 10.61 -15.00
C GLU A 112 -8.84 11.67 -13.89
N ALA A 113 -9.34 12.89 -14.12
CA ALA A 113 -9.22 14.00 -13.17
C ALA A 113 -10.02 13.79 -11.88
N GLU A 114 -11.07 12.97 -11.93
CA GLU A 114 -12.05 12.77 -10.84
C GLU A 114 -11.66 11.58 -9.93
N LEU A 115 -10.76 10.71 -10.39
CA LEU A 115 -10.46 9.44 -9.74
C LEU A 115 -10.05 9.58 -8.26
N PHE A 116 -9.27 10.61 -7.93
CA PHE A 116 -8.79 10.83 -6.55
C PHE A 116 -9.82 11.50 -5.64
N ASP A 117 -10.89 12.03 -6.22
CA ASP A 117 -12.00 12.66 -5.50
C ASP A 117 -13.21 11.73 -5.33
N LEU A 118 -13.15 10.52 -5.90
CA LEU A 118 -14.15 9.47 -5.66
C LEU A 118 -14.20 9.07 -4.17
N TYR A 119 -15.42 9.01 -3.65
CA TYR A 119 -15.73 8.46 -2.34
C TYR A 119 -16.26 7.04 -2.46
N PHE A 120 -15.79 6.17 -1.57
CA PHE A 120 -16.11 4.76 -1.57
C PHE A 120 -16.69 4.36 -0.23
N ALA A 121 -17.84 3.68 -0.24
CA ALA A 121 -18.42 3.05 0.93
C ALA A 121 -18.81 1.62 0.56
N GLN A 122 -18.25 0.64 1.25
CA GLN A 122 -18.60 -0.77 1.05
C GLN A 122 -19.59 -1.22 2.12
N SER A 123 -20.66 -1.87 1.70
CA SER A 123 -21.59 -2.59 2.58
C SER A 123 -21.72 -4.01 2.07
N ALA A 124 -21.16 -4.96 2.83
CA ALA A 124 -21.11 -6.38 2.46
C ALA A 124 -20.59 -6.58 1.02
N ASP A 125 -21.45 -7.07 0.13
CA ASP A 125 -21.17 -7.40 -1.27
C ASP A 125 -21.30 -6.21 -2.22
N THR A 126 -21.68 -5.04 -1.72
CA THR A 126 -21.99 -3.86 -2.52
C THR A 126 -20.98 -2.74 -2.25
N LEU A 127 -20.38 -2.20 -3.31
CA LEU A 127 -19.53 -1.01 -3.26
C LEU A 127 -20.28 0.20 -3.80
N TYR A 128 -20.57 1.16 -2.93
CA TYR A 128 -21.12 2.46 -3.30
C TYR A 128 -20.00 3.43 -3.65
N ILE A 129 -20.22 4.18 -4.72
CA ILE A 129 -19.28 5.14 -5.27
C ILE A 129 -20.03 6.45 -5.46
N ALA A 130 -19.41 7.55 -5.02
CA ALA A 130 -19.98 8.88 -5.19
C ALA A 130 -18.91 9.86 -5.67
N HIS A 131 -19.31 10.79 -6.52
CA HIS A 131 -18.50 11.92 -6.95
C HIS A 131 -19.37 13.18 -6.98
N PRO A 132 -18.90 14.35 -6.51
CA PRO A 132 -19.71 15.58 -6.49
C PRO A 132 -20.27 16.00 -7.85
N ASN A 133 -19.58 15.67 -8.95
CA ASN A 133 -20.01 16.02 -10.31
C ASN A 133 -20.99 15.03 -10.94
N HIS A 134 -21.27 13.90 -10.29
CA HIS A 134 -22.11 12.82 -10.85
C HIS A 134 -23.24 12.53 -9.85
N ALA A 135 -24.47 12.88 -10.25
CA ALA A 135 -25.70 12.73 -9.46
C ALA A 135 -26.40 11.40 -9.72
#